data_AF-B4D6C7-F1
#
_entry.id   AF-B4D6C7-F1
#
_cell.length_a   1.000
_cell.length_b   1.000
_cell.length_c   1.000
_cell.angle_alpha   90.00
_cell.angle_beta   90.00
_cell.angle_gamma   90.00
#
_symmetry.space_group_name_H-M   'P 1'
#
loop_
_entity.id
_entity.type
_entity.pdbx_description
1 polymer ?
#
loop_
_entity_poly.entity_id
_entity_poly.type
_entity_poly.pdbx_seq_one_letter_code
_entity_poly.pdbx_strand_id
1 'polypeptide(L)'
;MNAIASLRPSHQQPKRGFLDAVLEYFSRAQFLTMSALLHAILIILLGGTVLVTQMVETPDFAAPGGLTQPEQTVEMPPADPRLQPLDSSQAKVEISNVPMAPSKVAILTTTGLTPTTFTASPLATTKPAMIADVLKDRAAPKLPANGSGLSADVAKRISSFTSGWAVGGTKSFGKPLKEREFVFTAYLAKYQGGDWDSTVRLEQDGRIWAGSLPNLLYIISKLSKKKINAEPQVQPLDLSSDEIFVKKPPFIWFTGHRDFKLTDKEVENLGEYLRRGGCIWGDSSLPGQRSRFDIAFRREMLRLVPDPNQPWRELPPSHPIFTHAWYSEIKNVAPGVNYYDEPIYALMGYGGEIAVLYTANDYGDMWQFGIDEKGNIDLTRDEKKRMVAVNEDMWYRRNLYYRNIDPKSLDATYKFGTNVIIHLLTRWEDKLRNAPQMN
;
A
#
# COMPACT_ATOMS: atom_id res chain seq x y z
N MET A 1 70.47 68.13 -8.92
CA MET A 1 70.17 69.38 -8.18
C MET A 1 68.67 69.60 -8.20
N ASN A 2 68.13 69.93 -7.03
CA ASN A 2 66.71 70.01 -6.68
C ASN A 2 65.94 71.09 -7.44
N ALA A 3 64.65 70.84 -7.69
CA ALA A 3 63.67 71.90 -7.92
C ALA A 3 62.47 71.67 -6.98
N ILE A 4 62.24 72.69 -6.16
CA ILE A 4 61.25 72.80 -5.08
C ILE A 4 59.90 73.20 -5.70
N ALA A 5 58.81 72.54 -5.30
CA ALA A 5 57.45 72.96 -5.64
C ALA A 5 56.65 73.29 -4.36
N SER A 6 55.99 74.44 -4.41
CA SER A 6 55.36 75.21 -3.34
C SER A 6 54.08 74.61 -2.76
N LEU A 7 53.89 74.80 -1.46
CA LEU A 7 52.68 74.52 -0.68
C LEU A 7 51.55 75.55 -0.96
N ARG A 8 50.31 75.07 -1.06
CA ARG A 8 49.07 75.84 -0.81
C ARG A 8 48.23 75.14 0.27
N PRO A 9 47.54 75.86 1.16
CA PRO A 9 46.82 75.27 2.29
C PRO A 9 45.45 74.71 1.87
N SER A 10 45.12 73.54 2.41
CA SER A 10 43.81 72.89 2.24
C SER A 10 42.76 73.53 3.14
N HIS A 11 41.66 73.99 2.55
CA HIS A 11 40.43 74.34 3.28
C HIS A 11 39.89 73.10 4.02
N GLN A 12 39.84 73.16 5.35
CA GLN A 12 39.11 72.18 6.16
C GLN A 12 37.61 72.40 5.95
N GLN A 13 36.91 71.38 5.42
CA GLN A 13 35.45 71.30 5.54
C GLN A 13 35.06 70.86 6.96
N PRO A 14 33.97 71.40 7.52
CA PRO A 14 33.53 71.03 8.87
C PRO A 14 33.07 69.57 8.91
N LYS A 15 33.44 68.85 9.98
CA LYS A 15 33.01 67.47 10.23
C LYS A 15 31.49 67.42 10.37
N ARG A 16 30.82 66.67 9.49
CA ARG A 16 29.37 66.40 9.56
C ARG A 16 29.05 65.59 10.82
N GLY A 17 27.93 65.93 11.47
CA GLY A 17 27.46 65.22 12.65
C GLY A 17 27.00 63.81 12.31
N PHE A 18 27.23 62.86 13.23
CA PHE A 18 26.85 61.46 13.07
C PHE A 18 25.36 61.27 12.74
N LEU A 19 24.49 62.09 13.34
CA LEU A 19 23.05 62.04 13.11
C LEU A 19 22.66 62.44 11.67
N ASP A 20 23.37 63.40 11.07
CA ASP A 20 23.11 63.83 9.69
C ASP A 20 23.51 62.74 8.69
N ALA A 21 24.60 62.02 8.96
CA ALA A 21 25.04 60.91 8.13
C ALA A 21 24.08 59.70 8.19
N VAL A 22 23.50 59.44 9.37
CA VAL A 22 22.49 58.39 9.56
C VAL A 22 21.18 58.75 8.85
N LEU A 23 20.72 60.00 8.98
CA LEU A 23 19.50 60.47 8.30
C LEU A 23 19.65 60.46 6.77
N GLU A 24 20.84 60.80 6.25
CA GLU A 24 21.13 60.74 4.81
C GLU A 24 21.20 59.29 4.28
N TYR A 25 21.67 58.35 5.10
CA TYR A 25 21.67 56.92 4.76
C TYR A 25 20.24 56.37 4.64
N PHE A 26 19.38 56.68 5.60
CA PHE A 26 17.98 56.23 5.57
C PHE A 26 17.14 56.95 4.50
N SER A 27 17.45 58.20 4.15
CA SER A 27 16.76 58.91 3.07
C SER A 27 17.13 58.40 1.68
N ARG A 28 18.33 57.86 1.50
CA ARG A 28 18.78 57.19 0.26
C ARG A 28 18.33 55.73 0.17
N ALA A 29 18.04 55.08 1.29
CA ALA A 29 17.58 53.70 1.34
C ALA A 29 16.04 53.58 1.16
N GLN A 30 15.48 54.27 0.16
CA GLN A 30 14.03 54.30 -0.12
C GLN A 30 13.44 52.89 -0.30
N PHE A 31 14.20 51.97 -0.89
CA PHE A 31 13.76 50.58 -1.07
C PHE A 31 13.74 49.77 0.25
N LEU A 32 14.66 50.06 1.17
CA LEU A 32 14.71 49.39 2.47
C LEU A 32 13.56 49.85 3.36
N THR A 33 13.29 51.15 3.39
CA THR A 33 12.19 51.72 4.17
C THR A 33 10.84 51.26 3.64
N MET A 34 10.64 51.24 2.31
CA MET A 34 9.42 50.71 1.69
C MET A 34 9.24 49.21 1.95
N SER A 35 10.31 48.42 1.88
CA SER A 35 10.25 46.97 2.18
C SER A 35 9.91 46.70 3.64
N ALA A 36 10.51 47.43 4.58
CA ALA A 36 10.21 47.31 6.00
C ALA A 36 8.77 47.69 6.32
N LEU A 37 8.24 48.73 5.66
CA LEU A 37 6.87 49.20 5.84
C LEU A 37 5.86 48.21 5.24
N LEU A 38 6.16 47.62 4.09
CA LEU A 38 5.36 46.54 3.49
C LEU A 38 5.31 45.30 4.40
N HIS A 39 6.44 44.88 4.96
CA HIS A 39 6.48 43.75 5.89
C HIS A 39 5.71 44.05 7.19
N ALA A 40 5.82 45.27 7.72
CA ALA A 40 5.04 45.68 8.89
C ALA A 40 3.52 45.62 8.63
N ILE A 41 3.07 46.08 7.46
CA ILE A 41 1.66 45.97 7.04
C ILE A 41 1.26 44.49 6.91
N LEU A 42 2.10 43.64 6.31
CA LEU A 42 1.83 42.21 6.14
C LEU A 42 1.70 41.49 7.49
N ILE A 43 2.56 41.83 8.45
CA ILE A 43 2.50 41.30 9.82
C ILE A 43 1.24 41.78 10.55
N ILE A 44 0.81 43.03 10.35
CA ILE A 44 -0.44 43.53 10.96
C ILE A 44 -1.67 42.86 10.34
N LEU A 45 -1.70 42.68 9.01
CA LEU A 45 -2.80 42.04 8.31
C LEU A 45 -2.89 40.53 8.60
N LEU A 46 -1.76 39.81 8.61
CA LEU A 46 -1.72 38.38 8.92
C LEU A 46 -1.75 38.09 10.42
N GLY A 47 -1.14 38.93 11.25
CA GLY A 47 -1.16 38.78 12.71
C GLY A 47 -2.51 39.18 13.31
N GLY A 48 -3.19 40.18 12.73
CA GLY A 48 -4.53 40.59 13.13
C GLY A 48 -5.59 39.50 12.91
N THR A 49 -5.49 38.73 11.82
CA THR A 49 -6.42 37.62 11.56
C THR A 49 -6.23 36.45 12.53
N VAL A 50 -5.00 36.20 13.01
CA VAL A 50 -4.70 35.16 14.01
C VAL A 50 -5.18 35.54 15.42
N LEU A 51 -5.18 36.83 15.77
CA LEU A 51 -5.71 37.29 17.07
C LEU A 51 -7.25 37.30 17.11
N VAL A 52 -7.91 37.56 15.97
CA VAL A 52 -9.39 37.55 15.88
C VAL A 52 -9.95 36.12 15.94
N THR A 53 -9.24 35.11 15.42
CA THR A 53 -9.67 33.70 15.51
C THR A 53 -9.44 33.05 16.88
N GLN A 54 -8.64 33.66 17.76
CA GLN A 54 -8.44 33.20 19.14
C GLN A 54 -9.40 33.87 20.16
N MET A 55 -10.04 35.00 19.81
CA MET A 55 -11.05 35.64 20.66
C MET A 55 -12.49 35.25 20.32
N VAL A 56 -12.70 34.57 19.19
CA VAL A 56 -13.99 33.95 18.86
C VAL A 56 -13.86 32.46 19.10
N GLU A 57 -14.09 32.03 20.33
CA GLU A 57 -14.42 30.64 20.58
C GLU A 57 -15.68 30.32 19.77
N THR A 58 -15.54 29.49 18.74
CA THR A 58 -16.68 28.80 18.16
C THR A 58 -17.33 27.97 19.26
N PRO A 59 -18.62 28.15 19.58
CA PRO A 59 -19.26 27.29 20.56
C PRO A 59 -19.21 25.86 20.04
N ASP A 60 -18.58 24.97 20.80
CA ASP A 60 -18.28 23.57 20.43
C ASP A 60 -19.52 22.68 20.18
N PHE A 61 -20.74 23.24 20.17
CA PHE A 61 -21.97 22.49 19.91
C PHE A 61 -23.03 23.35 19.19
N ALA A 62 -22.87 23.52 17.88
CA ALA A 62 -23.95 23.94 16.99
C ALA A 62 -24.08 22.97 15.82
N ALA A 63 -24.31 21.69 16.13
CA ALA A 63 -24.98 20.77 15.22
C ALA A 63 -26.47 20.71 15.61
N PRO A 64 -27.42 20.86 14.67
CA PRO A 64 -28.83 20.79 14.98
C PRO A 64 -29.21 19.32 15.25
N GLY A 65 -29.30 18.96 16.54
CA GLY A 65 -29.75 17.62 16.96
C GLY A 65 -28.97 17.07 18.15
N GLY A 66 -28.99 17.79 19.28
CA GLY A 66 -28.35 17.37 20.53
C GLY A 66 -29.35 17.25 21.67
N LEU A 67 -29.35 16.07 22.29
CA LEU A 67 -30.16 15.64 23.43
C LEU A 67 -29.81 16.39 24.72
N THR A 68 -30.63 17.35 25.15
CA THR A 68 -30.74 17.75 26.57
C THR A 68 -32.15 18.27 26.87
N GLN A 69 -32.99 17.46 27.50
CA GLN A 69 -34.09 17.97 28.32
C GLN A 69 -33.58 18.14 29.77
N PRO A 70 -34.08 19.12 30.53
CA PRO A 70 -33.69 19.28 31.92
C PRO A 70 -34.15 18.07 32.75
N GLU A 71 -33.29 17.72 33.69
CA GLU A 71 -33.29 16.57 34.60
C GLU A 71 -34.66 16.33 35.26
N GLN A 72 -35.34 15.25 34.85
CA GLN A 72 -36.43 14.66 35.64
C GLN A 72 -35.83 13.74 36.69
N THR A 73 -36.14 13.98 37.96
CA THR A 73 -35.78 13.10 39.08
C THR A 73 -36.55 11.79 38.93
N VAL A 74 -35.86 10.71 38.53
CA VAL A 74 -36.46 9.37 38.40
C VAL A 74 -36.25 8.63 39.72
N GLU A 75 -37.36 8.29 40.38
CA GLU A 75 -37.38 7.45 41.57
C GLU A 75 -37.04 5.99 41.21
N MET A 76 -36.27 5.30 42.07
CA MET A 76 -35.83 3.92 41.81
C MET A 76 -37.02 2.94 41.72
N PRO A 77 -37.01 1.98 40.77
CA PRO A 77 -38.01 0.92 40.74
C PRO A 77 -37.77 -0.09 41.89
N PRO A 78 -38.82 -0.74 42.41
CA PRO A 78 -38.68 -1.74 43.47
C PRO A 78 -37.96 -3.00 42.97
N ALA A 79 -37.21 -3.65 43.86
CA ALA A 79 -36.44 -4.86 43.58
C ALA A 79 -37.35 -6.04 43.20
N ASP A 80 -37.01 -6.74 42.10
CA ASP A 80 -37.66 -7.97 41.65
C ASP A 80 -37.32 -9.14 42.60
N PRO A 81 -38.32 -9.82 43.21
CA PRO A 81 -38.07 -10.94 44.13
C PRO A 81 -37.58 -12.24 43.48
N ARG A 82 -37.25 -12.28 42.19
CA ARG A 82 -36.95 -13.52 41.45
C ARG A 82 -35.47 -13.84 41.18
N LEU A 83 -34.53 -13.14 41.83
CA LEU A 83 -33.12 -13.49 41.75
C LEU A 83 -32.63 -14.06 43.08
N GLN A 84 -32.69 -15.39 43.21
CA GLN A 84 -31.91 -16.12 44.22
C GLN A 84 -30.60 -16.62 43.57
N PRO A 85 -29.45 -16.55 44.27
CA PRO A 85 -28.19 -17.06 43.74
C PRO A 85 -28.18 -18.60 43.70
N LEU A 86 -27.69 -19.16 42.59
CA LEU A 86 -27.49 -20.61 42.42
C LEU A 86 -26.39 -21.13 43.34
N ASP A 87 -26.73 -22.13 44.16
CA ASP A 87 -25.78 -22.94 44.93
C ASP A 87 -25.13 -24.00 44.01
N SER A 88 -23.81 -23.98 43.92
CA SER A 88 -23.01 -24.93 43.16
C SER A 88 -22.67 -26.14 44.02
N SER A 89 -23.63 -27.04 44.24
CA SER A 89 -23.30 -28.42 44.59
C SER A 89 -24.38 -29.38 44.08
N GLN A 90 -23.89 -30.46 43.45
CA GLN A 90 -24.64 -31.61 42.93
C GLN A 90 -25.33 -31.44 41.57
N ALA A 91 -24.60 -31.78 40.49
CA ALA A 91 -25.22 -32.21 39.24
C ALA A 91 -24.63 -33.56 38.83
N LYS A 92 -25.41 -34.61 39.04
CA LYS A 92 -25.19 -35.97 38.54
C LYS A 92 -25.73 -36.02 37.10
N VAL A 93 -24.92 -36.54 36.18
CA VAL A 93 -25.25 -36.69 34.76
C VAL A 93 -26.24 -37.83 34.56
N GLU A 94 -27.34 -37.57 33.86
CA GLU A 94 -28.14 -38.60 33.18
C GLU A 94 -28.54 -38.13 31.77
N ILE A 95 -28.25 -38.99 30.79
CA ILE A 95 -28.56 -38.83 29.36
C ILE A 95 -29.88 -39.57 29.10
N SER A 96 -30.81 -38.96 28.36
CA SER A 96 -31.93 -39.70 27.76
C SER A 96 -32.36 -39.11 26.41
N ASN A 97 -32.94 -39.97 25.59
CA ASN A 97 -32.83 -40.02 24.14
C ASN A 97 -34.23 -39.97 23.47
N VAL A 98 -34.27 -39.53 22.19
CA VAL A 98 -35.30 -39.74 21.11
C VAL A 98 -36.69 -39.04 21.25
N PRO A 99 -37.57 -38.89 20.20
CA PRO A 99 -37.49 -39.06 18.72
C PRO A 99 -38.18 -37.96 17.85
N MET A 100 -38.18 -38.18 16.52
CA MET A 100 -38.54 -37.28 15.39
C MET A 100 -39.96 -37.51 14.78
N ALA A 101 -40.54 -36.41 14.23
CA ALA A 101 -41.50 -36.28 13.08
C ALA A 101 -43.04 -36.51 13.26
N PRO A 102 -43.95 -36.10 12.31
CA PRO A 102 -44.17 -34.81 11.61
C PRO A 102 -45.68 -34.38 11.40
N SER A 103 -45.95 -33.17 10.84
CA SER A 103 -47.08 -32.77 9.91
C SER A 103 -48.22 -31.77 10.33
N LYS A 104 -48.30 -30.67 9.54
CA LYS A 104 -49.43 -29.92 8.87
C LYS A 104 -50.74 -29.41 9.56
N VAL A 105 -50.96 -28.07 9.43
CA VAL A 105 -52.14 -27.26 8.90
C VAL A 105 -53.56 -27.53 9.47
N ALA A 106 -54.49 -26.63 9.85
CA ALA A 106 -54.80 -25.19 9.76
C ALA A 106 -55.90 -24.82 10.81
N ILE A 107 -56.19 -23.53 11.04
CA ILE A 107 -57.51 -22.84 10.94
C ILE A 107 -57.45 -21.46 11.64
N LEU A 108 -57.91 -20.42 10.92
CA LEU A 108 -58.06 -19.04 11.37
C LEU A 108 -59.35 -18.83 12.19
N THR A 109 -59.32 -17.94 13.19
CA THR A 109 -60.47 -17.08 13.52
C THR A 109 -59.97 -15.75 14.06
N THR A 110 -60.39 -14.67 13.42
CA THR A 110 -60.04 -13.28 13.74
C THR A 110 -61.26 -12.61 14.40
N THR A 111 -61.06 -11.84 15.46
CA THR A 111 -61.96 -10.75 15.87
C THR A 111 -61.07 -9.58 16.24
N GLY A 112 -60.98 -8.62 15.32
CA GLY A 112 -60.19 -7.40 15.48
C GLY A 112 -61.00 -6.26 16.08
N LEU A 113 -60.35 -5.52 16.98
CA LEU A 113 -60.52 -4.09 17.17
C LEU A 113 -59.10 -3.51 17.25
N THR A 114 -58.63 -2.90 16.15
CA THR A 114 -57.40 -2.09 16.00
C THR A 114 -57.77 -0.60 16.03
N PRO A 115 -56.87 0.40 16.20
CA PRO A 115 -55.50 0.48 15.64
C PRO A 115 -54.45 1.07 16.64
N THR A 116 -53.13 1.05 16.46
CA THR A 116 -52.31 1.38 15.29
C THR A 116 -50.92 0.77 15.53
N THR A 117 -50.47 -0.12 14.65
CA THR A 117 -49.12 -0.73 14.70
C THR A 117 -48.36 -0.29 13.46
N PHE A 118 -47.12 0.18 13.64
CA PHE A 118 -46.19 0.51 12.56
C PHE A 118 -45.95 -0.72 11.67
N THR A 119 -46.30 -0.63 10.40
CA THR A 119 -45.88 -1.56 9.35
C THR A 119 -44.48 -1.18 8.87
N ALA A 120 -43.48 -1.97 9.24
CA ALA A 120 -42.25 -2.10 8.46
C ALA A 120 -42.48 -3.23 7.45
N SER A 121 -42.57 -2.89 6.17
CA SER A 121 -42.50 -3.89 5.11
C SER A 121 -41.13 -4.58 5.16
N PRO A 122 -41.04 -5.91 5.19
CA PRO A 122 -39.77 -6.57 4.95
C PRO A 122 -39.42 -6.31 3.49
N LEU A 123 -38.43 -5.46 3.24
CA LEU A 123 -37.78 -5.41 1.93
C LEU A 123 -37.11 -6.77 1.77
N ALA A 124 -37.76 -7.66 1.02
CA ALA A 124 -37.12 -8.87 0.55
C ALA A 124 -35.89 -8.43 -0.25
N THR A 125 -34.70 -8.61 0.32
CA THR A 125 -33.45 -8.47 -0.40
C THR A 125 -33.40 -9.61 -1.41
N THR A 126 -34.07 -9.45 -2.55
CA THR A 126 -33.76 -10.21 -3.74
C THR A 126 -32.29 -9.94 -4.03
N LYS A 127 -31.44 -10.94 -3.76
CA LYS A 127 -30.07 -10.95 -4.29
C LYS A 127 -30.16 -10.56 -5.76
N PRO A 128 -29.50 -9.50 -6.22
CA PRO A 128 -29.40 -9.28 -7.66
C PRO A 128 -28.75 -10.55 -8.23
N ALA A 129 -29.45 -11.18 -9.18
CA ALA A 129 -28.86 -12.22 -9.97
C ALA A 129 -27.59 -11.65 -10.59
N MET A 130 -26.44 -12.27 -10.31
CA MET A 130 -25.20 -11.98 -11.01
C MET A 130 -25.51 -12.15 -12.50
N ILE A 131 -25.61 -11.04 -13.22
CA ILE A 131 -25.57 -11.08 -14.68
C ILE A 131 -24.17 -11.57 -14.98
N ALA A 132 -24.07 -12.84 -15.36
CA ALA A 132 -22.86 -13.42 -15.92
C ALA A 132 -22.62 -12.73 -17.25
N ASP A 133 -21.99 -11.55 -17.20
CA ASP A 133 -21.61 -10.82 -18.39
C ASP A 133 -20.39 -11.50 -18.99
N VAL A 134 -20.69 -12.41 -19.91
CA VAL A 134 -20.01 -12.67 -21.18
C VAL A 134 -18.52 -12.29 -21.22
N LEU A 135 -17.70 -12.96 -20.41
CA LEU A 135 -16.44 -13.45 -20.95
C LEU A 135 -16.83 -14.55 -21.93
N LYS A 136 -16.94 -14.20 -23.22
CA LYS A 136 -17.04 -15.20 -24.30
C LYS A 136 -16.07 -16.32 -24.00
N ASP A 137 -16.55 -17.56 -24.05
CA ASP A 137 -15.80 -18.81 -23.97
C ASP A 137 -14.51 -18.74 -24.80
N ARG A 138 -13.45 -18.15 -24.24
CA ARG A 138 -12.09 -18.57 -24.52
C ARG A 138 -11.92 -19.72 -23.57
N ALA A 139 -12.21 -20.92 -24.07
CA ALA A 139 -11.96 -22.16 -23.37
C ALA A 139 -10.63 -22.04 -22.63
N ALA A 140 -10.69 -21.86 -21.31
CA ALA A 140 -9.51 -22.00 -20.48
C ALA A 140 -8.95 -23.37 -20.85
N PRO A 141 -7.67 -23.49 -21.23
CA PRO A 141 -7.09 -24.79 -21.53
C PRO A 141 -7.44 -25.70 -20.36
N LYS A 142 -8.20 -26.78 -20.62
CA LYS A 142 -8.55 -27.75 -19.59
C LYS A 142 -7.22 -28.26 -19.05
N LEU A 143 -6.83 -27.78 -17.87
CA LEU A 143 -5.69 -28.31 -17.14
C LEU A 143 -6.01 -29.79 -16.88
N PRO A 144 -5.13 -30.72 -17.30
CA PRO A 144 -5.40 -32.14 -17.10
C PRO A 144 -5.62 -32.39 -15.61
N ALA A 145 -6.71 -33.08 -15.30
CA ALA A 145 -7.18 -33.32 -13.94
C ALA A 145 -6.22 -34.20 -13.10
N ASN A 146 -5.12 -34.69 -13.68
CA ASN A 146 -4.05 -35.42 -13.00
C ASN A 146 -2.71 -35.11 -13.68
N GLY A 147 -1.89 -34.25 -13.05
CA GLY A 147 -0.51 -33.96 -13.46
C GLY A 147 -0.17 -32.48 -13.30
N SER A 148 0.78 -32.18 -12.41
CA SER A 148 1.33 -30.86 -12.08
C SER A 148 2.11 -30.16 -13.22
N GLY A 149 2.06 -30.72 -14.43
CA GLY A 149 2.80 -30.28 -15.61
C GLY A 149 2.02 -29.29 -16.48
N LEU A 150 2.74 -28.35 -17.08
CA LEU A 150 2.20 -27.47 -18.11
C LEU A 150 2.07 -28.23 -19.43
N SER A 151 1.05 -27.92 -20.24
CA SER A 151 1.07 -28.34 -21.64
C SER A 151 2.20 -27.63 -22.39
N ALA A 152 2.69 -28.23 -23.48
CA ALA A 152 3.80 -27.67 -24.26
C ALA A 152 3.50 -26.23 -24.74
N ASP A 153 2.26 -25.95 -25.18
CA ASP A 153 1.82 -24.61 -25.60
C ASP A 153 1.86 -23.59 -24.45
N VAL A 154 1.38 -23.99 -23.28
CA VAL A 154 1.37 -23.11 -22.10
C VAL A 154 2.78 -22.86 -21.61
N ALA A 155 3.62 -23.89 -21.56
CA ALA A 155 5.03 -23.77 -21.20
C ALA A 155 5.78 -22.85 -22.16
N LYS A 156 5.57 -22.98 -23.47
CA LYS A 156 6.18 -22.10 -24.49
C LYS A 156 5.76 -20.64 -24.31
N ARG A 157 4.48 -20.38 -24.08
CA ARG A 157 3.96 -19.02 -23.83
C ARG A 157 4.58 -18.40 -22.58
N ILE A 158 4.59 -19.14 -21.47
CA ILE A 158 5.19 -18.69 -20.21
C ILE A 158 6.69 -18.44 -20.40
N SER A 159 7.41 -19.41 -20.97
CA SER A 159 8.85 -19.26 -21.22
C SER A 159 9.17 -18.06 -22.11
N SER A 160 8.34 -17.76 -23.12
CA SER A 160 8.52 -16.59 -24.00
C SER A 160 8.26 -15.25 -23.28
N PHE A 161 7.40 -15.27 -22.27
CA PHE A 161 7.10 -14.10 -21.46
C PHE A 161 8.16 -13.87 -20.39
N THR A 162 8.69 -14.94 -19.78
CA THR A 162 9.56 -14.88 -18.60
C THR A 162 11.07 -14.93 -18.91
N SER A 163 11.46 -15.23 -20.16
CA SER A 163 12.85 -15.52 -20.53
C SER A 163 13.85 -14.39 -20.26
N GLY A 164 13.38 -13.14 -20.20
CA GLY A 164 14.23 -11.97 -20.01
C GLY A 164 14.60 -11.65 -18.56
N TRP A 165 14.03 -12.32 -17.57
CA TRP A 165 14.15 -11.93 -16.17
C TRP A 165 15.44 -12.41 -15.48
N ALA A 166 16.03 -13.50 -16.00
CA ALA A 166 17.28 -14.06 -15.50
C ALA A 166 18.34 -14.11 -16.62
N VAL A 167 19.57 -13.74 -16.30
CA VAL A 167 20.68 -13.79 -17.26
C VAL A 167 20.96 -15.25 -17.63
N GLY A 168 20.94 -15.54 -18.93
CA GLY A 168 21.05 -16.91 -19.45
C GLY A 168 19.73 -17.68 -19.49
N GLY A 169 18.60 -17.07 -19.08
CA GLY A 169 17.26 -17.66 -19.17
C GLY A 169 17.17 -19.04 -18.51
N THR A 170 16.53 -19.98 -19.20
CA THR A 170 16.34 -21.38 -18.72
C THR A 170 17.66 -22.13 -18.48
N LYS A 171 18.76 -21.73 -19.14
CA LYS A 171 20.09 -22.33 -18.91
C LYS A 171 20.65 -22.02 -17.52
N SER A 172 20.11 -21.00 -16.84
CA SER A 172 20.51 -20.64 -15.49
C SER A 172 19.87 -21.51 -14.39
N PHE A 173 18.83 -22.30 -14.72
CA PHE A 173 18.02 -23.06 -13.73
C PHE A 173 18.78 -24.17 -13.00
N GLY A 174 19.93 -24.59 -13.54
CA GLY A 174 20.82 -25.57 -12.90
C GLY A 174 21.86 -24.96 -11.96
N LYS A 175 22.01 -23.62 -11.96
CA LYS A 175 22.99 -22.93 -11.11
C LYS A 175 22.41 -22.66 -9.72
N PRO A 176 23.23 -22.70 -8.66
CA PRO A 176 22.83 -22.23 -7.34
C PRO A 176 22.27 -20.80 -7.39
N LEU A 177 21.18 -20.54 -6.65
CA LEU A 177 20.49 -19.25 -6.68
C LEU A 177 21.43 -18.05 -6.48
N LYS A 178 22.39 -18.17 -5.57
CA LYS A 178 23.39 -17.12 -5.25
C LYS A 178 24.42 -16.85 -6.34
N GLU A 179 24.55 -17.73 -7.33
CA GLU A 179 25.46 -17.57 -8.48
C GLU A 179 24.76 -17.00 -9.71
N ARG A 180 23.44 -16.77 -9.61
CA ARG A 180 22.64 -16.28 -10.73
C ARG A 180 22.56 -14.76 -10.70
N GLU A 181 22.30 -14.23 -11.90
CA GLU A 181 22.06 -12.81 -12.13
C GLU A 181 20.65 -12.63 -12.69
N PHE A 182 19.96 -11.62 -12.20
CA PHE A 182 18.60 -11.26 -12.57
C PHE A 182 18.57 -9.82 -13.04
N VAL A 183 17.85 -9.57 -14.13
CA VAL A 183 17.67 -8.23 -14.68
C VAL A 183 16.20 -8.05 -15.00
N PHE A 184 15.56 -7.06 -14.39
CA PHE A 184 14.15 -6.81 -14.61
C PHE A 184 13.76 -5.36 -14.33
N THR A 185 12.56 -5.01 -14.77
CA THR A 185 11.90 -3.74 -14.43
C THR A 185 10.57 -4.08 -13.80
N ALA A 186 10.25 -3.44 -12.69
CA ALA A 186 8.93 -3.53 -12.06
C ALA A 186 8.17 -2.22 -12.23
N TYR A 187 6.85 -2.31 -12.23
CA TYR A 187 5.96 -1.19 -12.51
C TYR A 187 4.96 -1.02 -11.38
N LEU A 188 4.62 0.23 -11.11
CA LEU A 188 3.53 0.59 -10.21
C LEU A 188 2.22 0.58 -11.02
N ALA A 189 1.23 -0.19 -10.56
CA ALA A 189 -0.08 -0.24 -11.19
C ALA A 189 -0.79 1.10 -11.08
N LYS A 190 -1.08 1.75 -12.21
CA LYS A 190 -1.96 2.91 -12.25
C LYS A 190 -3.36 2.43 -12.58
N TYR A 191 -4.12 2.11 -11.52
CA TYR A 191 -5.51 1.68 -11.63
C TYR A 191 -6.48 2.86 -11.53
N GLN A 192 -7.68 2.70 -12.10
CA GLN A 192 -8.72 3.72 -12.01
C GLN A 192 -9.30 3.83 -10.58
N GLY A 193 -9.35 5.06 -10.07
CA GLY A 193 -9.84 5.35 -8.72
C GLY A 193 -8.78 5.09 -7.65
N GLY A 194 -9.23 5.02 -6.38
CA GLY A 194 -8.36 4.83 -5.22
C GLY A 194 -7.21 5.86 -5.12
N ASP A 195 -6.07 5.38 -4.62
CA ASP A 195 -4.83 6.15 -4.39
C ASP A 195 -3.61 5.27 -4.70
N TRP A 196 -3.49 4.88 -5.97
CA TRP A 196 -2.46 3.98 -6.49
C TRP A 196 -1.03 4.46 -6.25
N ASP A 197 -0.83 5.76 -6.05
CA ASP A 197 0.45 6.43 -5.82
C ASP A 197 0.77 6.69 -4.34
N SER A 198 -0.01 6.12 -3.41
CA SER A 198 0.07 6.38 -1.96
C SER A 198 1.46 6.29 -1.33
N THR A 199 2.33 5.43 -1.84
CA THR A 199 3.68 5.19 -1.28
C THR A 199 4.81 5.73 -2.17
N VAL A 200 4.49 6.57 -3.17
CA VAL A 200 5.48 7.18 -4.07
C VAL A 200 5.35 8.70 -4.10
N ARG A 201 6.33 9.37 -4.71
CA ARG A 201 6.33 10.81 -4.96
C ARG A 201 6.41 11.05 -6.46
N LEU A 202 5.45 11.80 -6.97
CA LEU A 202 5.33 12.16 -8.36
C LEU A 202 5.87 13.58 -8.59
N GLU A 203 6.50 13.79 -9.74
CA GLU A 203 6.73 15.12 -10.28
C GLU A 203 5.48 15.64 -11.00
N GLN A 204 5.48 16.91 -11.40
CA GLN A 204 4.35 17.54 -12.10
C GLN A 204 3.99 16.86 -13.43
N ASP A 205 4.97 16.22 -14.07
CA ASP A 205 4.80 15.46 -15.31
C ASP A 205 4.30 14.01 -15.09
N GLY A 206 4.06 13.61 -13.83
CA GLY A 206 3.63 12.27 -13.45
C GLY A 206 4.75 11.24 -13.31
N ARG A 207 6.02 11.65 -13.44
CA ARG A 207 7.17 10.76 -13.23
C ARG A 207 7.36 10.46 -11.75
N ILE A 208 7.58 9.19 -11.42
CA ILE A 208 7.95 8.78 -10.06
C ILE A 208 9.42 9.15 -9.82
N TRP A 209 9.68 10.03 -8.88
CA TRP A 209 11.04 10.44 -8.53
C TRP A 209 11.56 9.81 -7.24
N ALA A 210 10.69 9.32 -6.36
CA ALA A 210 11.08 8.55 -5.18
C ALA A 210 9.89 7.76 -4.59
N GLY A 211 10.16 6.90 -3.59
CA GLY A 211 9.13 6.14 -2.89
C GLY A 211 9.51 4.69 -2.64
N SER A 212 8.51 3.92 -2.22
CA SER A 212 8.65 2.52 -1.80
C SER A 212 9.29 1.62 -2.86
N LEU A 213 8.65 1.49 -4.04
CA LEU A 213 9.14 0.61 -5.09
C LEU A 213 10.49 1.08 -5.66
N PRO A 214 10.73 2.38 -5.95
CA PRO A 214 12.07 2.85 -6.32
C PRO A 214 13.17 2.44 -5.33
N ASN A 215 12.90 2.59 -4.03
CA ASN A 215 13.84 2.23 -2.97
C ASN A 215 14.05 0.72 -2.87
N LEU A 216 12.98 -0.07 -2.93
CA LEU A 216 13.04 -1.53 -2.96
C LEU A 216 13.97 -2.00 -4.08
N LEU A 217 13.75 -1.52 -5.31
CA LEU A 217 14.56 -1.93 -6.46
C LEU A 217 16.02 -1.46 -6.35
N TYR A 218 16.25 -0.23 -5.87
CA TYR A 218 17.59 0.31 -5.67
C TYR A 218 18.38 -0.48 -4.61
N ILE A 219 17.77 -0.71 -3.44
CA ILE A 219 18.42 -1.34 -2.28
C ILE A 219 18.65 -2.82 -2.54
N ILE A 220 17.72 -3.52 -3.17
CA ILE A 220 17.94 -4.92 -3.55
C ILE A 220 19.11 -5.06 -4.52
N SER A 221 19.24 -4.15 -5.50
CA SER A 221 20.40 -4.13 -6.40
C SER A 221 21.70 -3.90 -5.64
N LYS A 222 21.71 -2.96 -4.69
CA LYS A 222 22.87 -2.67 -3.82
C LYS A 222 23.24 -3.86 -2.91
N LEU A 223 22.30 -4.36 -2.11
CA LEU A 223 22.51 -5.46 -1.15
C LEU A 223 22.84 -6.79 -1.82
N SER A 224 22.37 -7.03 -3.05
CA SER A 224 22.73 -8.21 -3.84
C SER A 224 24.05 -8.06 -4.60
N LYS A 225 24.76 -6.94 -4.44
CA LYS A 225 25.99 -6.60 -5.21
C LYS A 225 25.77 -6.66 -6.72
N LYS A 226 24.65 -6.08 -7.18
CA LYS A 226 24.19 -6.04 -8.57
C LYS A 226 23.87 -7.41 -9.20
N LYS A 227 23.79 -8.49 -8.42
CA LYS A 227 23.27 -9.78 -8.91
C LYS A 227 21.77 -9.75 -9.16
N ILE A 228 21.02 -8.95 -8.41
CA ILE A 228 19.60 -8.69 -8.66
C ILE A 228 19.50 -7.25 -9.16
N ASN A 229 19.76 -7.07 -10.45
CA ASN A 229 19.80 -5.75 -11.07
C ASN A 229 18.41 -5.33 -11.55
N ALA A 230 17.64 -4.73 -10.64
CA ALA A 230 16.38 -4.10 -10.96
C ALA A 230 16.59 -2.65 -11.41
N GLU A 231 15.90 -2.19 -12.46
CA GLU A 231 15.87 -0.78 -12.84
C GLU A 231 15.07 0.01 -11.79
N PRO A 232 15.69 0.90 -10.99
CA PRO A 232 14.99 1.57 -9.91
C PRO A 232 14.12 2.73 -10.41
N GLN A 233 14.19 3.12 -11.68
CA GLN A 233 13.28 4.08 -12.32
C GLN A 233 11.94 3.41 -12.64
N VAL A 234 11.13 3.30 -11.60
CA VAL A 234 9.74 2.83 -11.69
C VAL A 234 8.93 3.79 -12.55
N GLN A 235 8.09 3.23 -13.42
CA GLN A 235 7.09 3.97 -14.18
C GLN A 235 5.69 3.51 -13.73
N PRO A 236 4.72 4.43 -13.63
CA PRO A 236 3.32 4.04 -13.57
C PRO A 236 2.96 3.28 -14.85
N LEU A 237 2.29 2.14 -14.71
CA LEU A 237 1.77 1.36 -15.83
C LEU A 237 0.25 1.52 -15.87
N ASP A 238 -0.25 2.16 -16.92
CA ASP A 238 -1.68 2.22 -17.19
C ASP A 238 -2.18 0.80 -17.52
N LEU A 239 -3.05 0.29 -16.66
CA LEU A 239 -3.53 -1.09 -16.74
C LEU A 239 -4.48 -1.33 -17.93
N SER A 240 -5.06 -0.27 -18.49
CA SER A 240 -5.90 -0.34 -19.69
C SER A 240 -5.07 -0.43 -20.98
N SER A 241 -3.79 -0.09 -20.92
CA SER A 241 -2.85 -0.13 -22.04
C SER A 241 -2.28 -1.53 -22.27
N ASP A 242 -1.96 -1.84 -23.52
CA ASP A 242 -1.30 -3.09 -23.92
C ASP A 242 0.21 -3.11 -23.61
N GLU A 243 0.76 -2.01 -23.07
CA GLU A 243 2.18 -1.90 -22.69
C GLU A 243 2.65 -3.03 -21.77
N ILE A 244 1.77 -3.55 -20.90
CA ILE A 244 2.05 -4.68 -20.01
C ILE A 244 2.61 -5.91 -20.75
N PHE A 245 2.17 -6.14 -21.99
CA PHE A 245 2.61 -7.28 -22.81
C PHE A 245 3.93 -7.04 -23.53
N VAL A 246 4.28 -5.77 -23.75
CA VAL A 246 5.55 -5.35 -24.36
C VAL A 246 6.64 -5.29 -23.31
N LYS A 247 6.35 -4.68 -22.14
CA LYS A 247 7.29 -4.55 -21.03
C LYS A 247 7.57 -5.86 -20.31
N LYS A 248 6.60 -6.79 -20.30
CA LYS A 248 6.68 -8.11 -19.68
C LYS A 248 7.26 -8.12 -18.26
N PRO A 249 6.73 -7.31 -17.33
CA PRO A 249 7.31 -7.25 -16.00
C PRO A 249 7.11 -8.58 -15.24
N PRO A 250 8.06 -8.99 -14.38
CA PRO A 250 7.91 -10.19 -13.56
C PRO A 250 6.75 -10.08 -12.59
N PHE A 251 6.53 -8.88 -12.07
CA PHE A 251 5.38 -8.54 -11.27
C PHE A 251 4.95 -7.10 -11.45
N ILE A 252 3.69 -6.83 -11.14
CA ILE A 252 3.12 -5.49 -11.05
C ILE A 252 2.81 -5.21 -9.59
N TRP A 253 3.31 -4.08 -9.10
CA TRP A 253 3.12 -3.63 -7.72
C TRP A 253 1.81 -2.84 -7.60
N PHE A 254 0.95 -3.24 -6.67
CA PHE A 254 -0.26 -2.55 -6.28
C PHE A 254 -0.12 -2.04 -4.85
N THR A 255 -0.63 -0.85 -4.58
CA THR A 255 -0.62 -0.25 -3.26
C THR A 255 -1.73 0.80 -3.14
N GLY A 256 -2.14 1.17 -1.93
CA GLY A 256 -3.25 2.07 -1.68
C GLY A 256 -3.87 1.93 -0.30
N HIS A 257 -4.67 2.93 0.07
CA HIS A 257 -5.51 2.93 1.28
C HIS A 257 -6.99 2.90 0.95
N ARG A 258 -7.37 3.32 -0.26
CA ARG A 258 -8.76 3.56 -0.67
C ARG A 258 -9.34 2.37 -1.43
N ASP A 259 -10.67 2.36 -1.51
CA ASP A 259 -11.38 1.43 -2.40
C ASP A 259 -11.14 1.83 -3.86
N PHE A 260 -11.12 0.84 -4.75
CA PHE A 260 -10.96 1.00 -6.19
C PHE A 260 -11.68 -0.12 -6.94
N LYS A 261 -12.10 0.13 -8.18
CA LYS A 261 -12.71 -0.90 -9.02
C LYS A 261 -11.98 -0.92 -10.35
N LEU A 262 -11.56 -2.11 -10.78
CA LEU A 262 -10.95 -2.26 -12.09
C LEU A 262 -12.03 -2.18 -13.16
N THR A 263 -11.71 -1.46 -14.24
CA THR A 263 -12.47 -1.48 -15.48
C THR A 263 -12.38 -2.85 -16.13
N ASP A 264 -13.32 -3.14 -17.03
CA ASP A 264 -13.32 -4.42 -17.75
C ASP A 264 -12.09 -4.60 -18.63
N LYS A 265 -11.53 -3.50 -19.16
CA LYS A 265 -10.29 -3.53 -19.94
C LYS A 265 -9.07 -3.85 -19.07
N GLU A 266 -8.98 -3.26 -17.89
CA GLU A 266 -7.91 -3.58 -16.92
C GLU A 266 -8.00 -5.05 -16.47
N VAL A 267 -9.21 -5.56 -16.24
CA VAL A 267 -9.46 -6.97 -15.88
C VAL A 267 -9.04 -7.90 -17.02
N GLU A 268 -9.40 -7.57 -18.26
CA GLU A 268 -8.98 -8.33 -19.44
C GLU A 268 -7.44 -8.40 -19.54
N ASN A 269 -6.79 -7.23 -19.46
CA ASN A 269 -5.35 -7.11 -19.63
C ASN A 269 -4.59 -7.83 -18.51
N LEU A 270 -4.96 -7.61 -17.25
CA LEU A 270 -4.34 -8.27 -16.11
C LEU A 270 -4.58 -9.78 -16.13
N GLY A 271 -5.80 -10.22 -16.47
CA GLY A 271 -6.11 -11.63 -16.61
C GLY A 271 -5.22 -12.31 -17.68
N GLU A 272 -5.03 -11.67 -18.83
CA GLU A 272 -4.13 -12.16 -19.87
C GLU A 272 -2.65 -12.11 -19.45
N TYR A 273 -2.23 -11.08 -18.74
CA TYR A 273 -0.89 -10.98 -18.16
C TYR A 273 -0.58 -12.15 -17.21
N LEU A 274 -1.53 -12.49 -16.33
CA LEU A 274 -1.42 -13.65 -15.44
C LEU A 274 -1.38 -14.97 -16.22
N ARG A 275 -2.19 -15.12 -17.29
CA ARG A 275 -2.14 -16.31 -18.18
C ARG A 275 -0.79 -16.48 -18.88
N ARG A 276 -0.04 -15.40 -19.06
CA ARG A 276 1.30 -15.40 -19.68
C ARG A 276 2.42 -15.66 -18.67
N GLY A 277 2.11 -15.74 -17.37
CA GLY A 277 3.08 -16.06 -16.32
C GLY A 277 3.50 -14.87 -15.47
N GLY A 278 2.94 -13.68 -15.70
CA GLY A 278 3.12 -12.51 -14.84
C GLY A 278 2.54 -12.67 -13.43
N CYS A 279 2.87 -11.78 -12.52
CA CYS A 279 2.36 -11.76 -11.15
C CYS A 279 1.80 -10.40 -10.77
N ILE A 280 0.78 -10.37 -9.92
CA ILE A 280 0.42 -9.17 -9.18
C ILE A 280 0.95 -9.31 -7.76
N TRP A 281 1.58 -8.27 -7.24
CA TRP A 281 1.92 -8.15 -5.83
C TRP A 281 1.24 -6.89 -5.27
N GLY A 282 0.22 -7.09 -4.45
CA GLY A 282 -0.43 -6.01 -3.71
C GLY A 282 0.13 -5.88 -2.30
N ASP A 283 0.35 -4.65 -1.87
CA ASP A 283 0.70 -4.33 -0.50
C ASP A 283 -0.21 -3.21 0.02
N SER A 284 -0.89 -3.48 1.13
CA SER A 284 -1.79 -2.51 1.75
C SER A 284 -1.02 -1.39 2.41
N SER A 285 -1.26 -0.14 2.00
CA SER A 285 -0.70 1.03 2.69
C SER A 285 -1.40 1.34 4.02
N LEU A 286 -2.45 0.57 4.36
CA LEU A 286 -3.00 0.53 5.70
C LEU A 286 -2.83 -0.89 6.24
N PRO A 287 -1.99 -1.13 7.26
CA PRO A 287 -1.71 -2.47 7.71
C PRO A 287 -2.94 -3.12 8.39
N GLY A 288 -2.97 -4.44 8.39
CA GLY A 288 -4.08 -5.26 8.85
C GLY A 288 -5.09 -5.60 7.75
N GLN A 289 -6.07 -6.40 8.15
CA GLN A 289 -7.15 -6.85 7.28
C GLN A 289 -8.35 -5.89 7.33
N ARG A 290 -9.21 -5.95 6.30
CA ARG A 290 -10.48 -5.21 6.19
C ARG A 290 -10.32 -3.70 6.06
N SER A 291 -9.14 -3.22 5.69
CA SER A 291 -9.00 -1.86 5.15
C SER A 291 -9.81 -1.73 3.85
N ARG A 292 -10.11 -0.49 3.44
CA ARG A 292 -10.84 -0.27 2.18
C ARG A 292 -10.08 -0.84 0.98
N PHE A 293 -8.76 -0.68 0.98
CA PHE A 293 -7.89 -1.27 -0.03
C PHE A 293 -7.87 -2.80 0.04
N ASP A 294 -7.76 -3.42 1.23
CA ASP A 294 -7.79 -4.89 1.39
C ASP A 294 -9.06 -5.49 0.78
N ILE A 295 -10.22 -4.92 1.12
CA ILE A 295 -11.51 -5.38 0.61
C ILE A 295 -11.58 -5.23 -0.92
N ALA A 296 -11.15 -4.08 -1.44
CA ALA A 296 -11.14 -3.80 -2.87
C ALA A 296 -10.20 -4.71 -3.64
N PHE A 297 -8.95 -4.83 -3.17
CA PHE A 297 -7.92 -5.66 -3.78
C PHE A 297 -8.38 -7.12 -3.83
N ARG A 298 -8.89 -7.65 -2.71
CA ARG A 298 -9.40 -9.03 -2.67
C ARG A 298 -10.55 -9.27 -3.66
N ARG A 299 -11.50 -8.34 -3.72
CA ARG A 299 -12.63 -8.39 -4.66
C ARG A 299 -12.16 -8.38 -6.11
N GLU A 300 -11.28 -7.46 -6.47
CA GLU A 300 -10.88 -7.26 -7.87
C GLU A 300 -9.94 -8.38 -8.36
N MET A 301 -9.02 -8.88 -7.52
CA MET A 301 -8.08 -9.93 -7.92
C MET A 301 -8.76 -11.29 -8.15
N LEU A 302 -9.87 -11.58 -7.46
CA LEU A 302 -10.68 -12.78 -7.72
C LEU A 302 -11.28 -12.80 -9.14
N ARG A 303 -11.47 -11.63 -9.78
CA ARG A 303 -11.96 -11.54 -11.17
C ARG A 303 -10.91 -11.97 -12.21
N LEU A 304 -9.63 -12.10 -11.81
CA LEU A 304 -8.50 -12.30 -12.73
C LEU A 304 -8.03 -13.76 -12.80
N VAL A 305 -8.33 -14.54 -11.76
CA VAL A 305 -7.86 -15.92 -11.55
C VAL A 305 -8.85 -16.94 -12.14
N PRO A 306 -8.41 -18.17 -12.44
CA PRO A 306 -9.26 -19.16 -13.12
C PRO A 306 -10.48 -19.61 -12.29
N ASP A 307 -10.35 -19.66 -10.97
CA ASP A 307 -11.46 -19.94 -10.05
C ASP A 307 -11.72 -18.69 -9.19
N PRO A 308 -12.81 -17.94 -9.44
CA PRO A 308 -13.15 -16.74 -8.68
C PRO A 308 -13.72 -17.05 -7.29
N ASN A 309 -14.02 -18.31 -6.97
CA ASN A 309 -14.51 -18.73 -5.65
C ASN A 309 -13.40 -19.30 -4.76
N GLN A 310 -12.16 -19.36 -5.26
CA GLN A 310 -11.06 -19.90 -4.46
C GLN A 310 -10.83 -19.02 -3.21
N PRO A 311 -10.49 -19.63 -2.06
CA PRO A 311 -10.11 -18.86 -0.90
C PRO A 311 -8.72 -18.25 -1.11
N TRP A 312 -8.51 -17.07 -0.53
CA TRP A 312 -7.16 -16.54 -0.32
C TRP A 312 -6.41 -17.46 0.63
N ARG A 313 -5.26 -17.98 0.19
CA ARG A 313 -4.46 -18.92 0.98
C ARG A 313 -3.34 -18.20 1.69
N GLU A 314 -3.15 -18.49 2.96
CA GLU A 314 -1.95 -18.08 3.68
C GLU A 314 -0.76 -18.93 3.22
N LEU A 315 0.38 -18.29 2.98
CA LEU A 315 1.60 -19.01 2.64
C LEU A 315 2.19 -19.67 3.90
N PRO A 316 2.39 -21.00 3.90
CA PRO A 316 2.94 -21.69 5.06
C PRO A 316 4.43 -21.36 5.24
N PRO A 317 5.00 -21.53 6.44
CA PRO A 317 6.44 -21.37 6.68
C PRO A 317 7.33 -22.29 5.83
N SER A 318 6.78 -23.39 5.29
CA SER A 318 7.48 -24.30 4.37
C SER A 318 7.62 -23.75 2.95
N HIS A 319 6.95 -22.64 2.62
CA HIS A 319 6.94 -22.07 1.28
C HIS A 319 8.36 -21.63 0.82
N PRO A 320 8.69 -21.76 -0.49
CA PRO A 320 10.02 -21.40 -1.02
C PRO A 320 10.51 -19.99 -0.73
N ILE A 321 9.61 -19.02 -0.49
CA ILE A 321 9.96 -17.66 -0.04
C ILE A 321 10.76 -17.68 1.28
N PHE A 322 10.57 -18.69 2.13
CA PHE A 322 11.25 -18.87 3.42
C PHE A 322 12.30 -19.99 3.41
N THR A 323 12.11 -21.01 2.57
CA THR A 323 12.94 -22.23 2.57
C THR A 323 14.00 -22.25 1.46
N HIS A 324 13.70 -21.69 0.28
CA HIS A 324 14.61 -21.57 -0.86
C HIS A 324 14.87 -20.09 -1.19
N ALA A 325 15.17 -19.35 -0.13
CA ALA A 325 15.25 -17.90 -0.13
C ALA A 325 16.65 -17.38 -0.50
N TRP A 326 16.71 -16.13 -0.98
CA TRP A 326 17.99 -15.43 -1.13
C TRP A 326 18.60 -15.13 0.24
N TYR A 327 17.85 -14.56 1.17
CA TYR A 327 18.24 -14.36 2.56
C TYR A 327 17.64 -15.49 3.40
N SER A 328 18.45 -16.52 3.67
CA SER A 328 18.02 -17.72 4.37
C SER A 328 17.78 -17.50 5.86
N GLU A 329 18.27 -16.40 6.43
CA GLU A 329 17.97 -15.97 7.80
C GLU A 329 16.52 -15.52 7.98
N ILE A 330 15.83 -15.13 6.90
CA ILE A 330 14.41 -14.74 6.93
C ILE A 330 13.55 -15.99 6.81
N LYS A 331 13.04 -16.47 7.95
CA LYS A 331 12.25 -17.71 8.04
C LYS A 331 10.74 -17.51 8.09
N ASN A 332 10.28 -16.30 8.35
CA ASN A 332 8.88 -15.92 8.45
C ASN A 332 8.70 -14.52 7.84
N VAL A 333 7.45 -14.03 7.83
CA VAL A 333 7.16 -12.64 7.48
C VAL A 333 7.94 -11.69 8.38
N ALA A 334 8.56 -10.66 7.80
CA ALA A 334 9.16 -9.59 8.58
C ALA A 334 8.02 -8.68 9.10
N PRO A 335 7.98 -8.30 10.38
CA PRO A 335 6.96 -7.35 10.84
C PRO A 335 7.09 -6.02 10.08
N GLY A 336 5.97 -5.49 9.59
CA GLY A 336 5.89 -4.22 8.87
C GLY A 336 5.60 -3.03 9.78
N VAL A 337 4.89 -2.02 9.29
CA VAL A 337 4.55 -0.82 10.08
C VAL A 337 3.81 -1.24 11.34
N ASN A 338 4.14 -0.61 12.48
CA ASN A 338 3.47 -0.88 13.76
C ASN A 338 3.54 -2.34 14.24
N TYR A 339 4.55 -3.10 13.80
CA TYR A 339 4.76 -4.51 14.12
C TYR A 339 3.66 -5.45 13.59
N TYR A 340 2.89 -5.04 12.58
CA TYR A 340 1.97 -5.96 11.91
C TYR A 340 2.73 -7.09 11.22
N ASP A 341 2.30 -8.32 11.46
CA ASP A 341 2.94 -9.56 11.00
C ASP A 341 1.91 -10.53 10.40
N GLU A 342 0.89 -9.99 9.73
CA GLU A 342 -0.09 -10.77 8.97
C GLU A 342 0.62 -11.71 7.98
N PRO A 343 0.06 -12.91 7.75
CA PRO A 343 0.62 -13.84 6.78
C PRO A 343 0.55 -13.24 5.36
N ILE A 344 1.38 -13.77 4.47
CA ILE A 344 1.25 -13.49 3.04
C ILE A 344 0.05 -14.25 2.51
N TYR A 345 -0.88 -13.56 1.85
CA TYR A 345 -2.01 -14.19 1.18
C TYR A 345 -1.72 -14.37 -0.30
N ALA A 346 -2.18 -15.48 -0.87
CA ALA A 346 -1.98 -15.80 -2.28
C ALA A 346 -3.25 -16.33 -2.95
N LEU A 347 -3.39 -16.02 -4.24
CA LEU A 347 -4.30 -16.72 -5.14
C LEU A 347 -3.50 -17.54 -6.15
N MET A 348 -3.96 -18.77 -6.38
CA MET A 348 -3.40 -19.65 -7.39
C MET A 348 -3.96 -19.30 -8.76
N GLY A 349 -3.07 -19.24 -9.73
CA GLY A 349 -3.37 -18.93 -11.11
C GLY A 349 -3.31 -20.13 -12.03
N TYR A 350 -3.11 -19.81 -13.31
CA TYR A 350 -2.90 -20.76 -14.37
C TYR A 350 -1.66 -21.62 -14.11
N GLY A 351 -1.69 -22.89 -14.50
CA GLY A 351 -0.55 -23.79 -14.29
C GLY A 351 -0.28 -24.15 -12.83
N GLY A 352 -1.13 -23.75 -11.88
CA GLY A 352 -0.97 -24.07 -10.46
C GLY A 352 0.18 -23.33 -9.78
N GLU A 353 0.59 -22.17 -10.29
CA GLU A 353 1.52 -21.24 -9.63
C GLU A 353 0.78 -20.05 -9.03
N ILE A 354 1.43 -19.34 -8.12
CA ILE A 354 0.91 -18.09 -7.56
C ILE A 354 0.71 -17.07 -8.68
N ALA A 355 -0.50 -16.53 -8.81
CA ALA A 355 -0.80 -15.43 -9.72
C ALA A 355 -0.84 -14.08 -9.01
N VAL A 356 -1.31 -14.07 -7.76
CA VAL A 356 -1.44 -12.87 -6.95
C VAL A 356 -0.84 -13.15 -5.58
N LEU A 357 0.07 -12.27 -5.13
CA LEU A 357 0.54 -12.16 -3.76
C LEU A 357 -0.03 -10.91 -3.12
N TYR A 358 -0.38 -11.00 -1.86
CA TYR A 358 -0.90 -9.89 -1.07
C TYR A 358 -0.25 -9.83 0.30
N THR A 359 0.29 -8.67 0.64
CA THR A 359 0.86 -8.35 1.95
C THR A 359 0.02 -7.28 2.63
N ALA A 360 -0.35 -7.52 3.89
CA ALA A 360 -1.19 -6.64 4.69
C ALA A 360 -0.40 -5.93 5.80
N ASN A 361 0.93 -5.87 5.69
CA ASN A 361 1.81 -5.34 6.74
C ASN A 361 2.36 -3.95 6.43
N ASP A 362 1.97 -3.35 5.31
CA ASP A 362 2.41 -2.03 4.86
C ASP A 362 3.95 -1.96 4.70
N TYR A 363 4.47 -2.86 3.86
CA TYR A 363 5.88 -2.81 3.48
C TYR A 363 6.17 -1.62 2.56
N GLY A 364 5.17 -1.10 1.86
CA GLY A 364 5.23 0.11 1.07
C GLY A 364 5.74 1.28 1.89
N ASP A 365 5.11 1.57 3.04
CA ASP A 365 5.57 2.67 3.90
C ASP A 365 6.92 2.38 4.55
N MET A 366 7.22 1.14 4.90
CA MET A 366 8.56 0.74 5.36
C MET A 366 9.63 1.06 4.30
N TRP A 367 9.35 0.79 3.03
CA TRP A 367 10.28 1.02 1.93
C TRP A 367 10.33 2.48 1.46
N GLN A 368 9.53 3.39 2.05
CA GLN A 368 9.78 4.83 1.89
C GLN A 368 11.04 5.32 2.65
N PHE A 369 11.67 4.43 3.43
CA PHE A 369 12.95 4.65 4.10
C PHE A 369 14.03 3.76 3.50
N GLY A 370 15.04 4.37 2.88
CA GLY A 370 16.15 3.60 2.34
C GLY A 370 17.23 3.29 3.36
N ILE A 371 18.01 2.25 3.07
CA ILE A 371 19.14 1.79 3.90
C ILE A 371 20.41 1.57 3.08
N ASP A 372 21.57 1.69 3.74
CA ASP A 372 22.87 1.39 3.17
C ASP A 372 23.22 -0.11 3.31
N GLU A 373 24.40 -0.51 2.81
CA GLU A 373 24.86 -1.91 2.88
C GLU A 373 25.11 -2.42 4.30
N LYS A 374 25.17 -1.51 5.27
CA LYS A 374 25.34 -1.82 6.70
C LYS A 374 23.99 -1.83 7.43
N GLY A 375 22.89 -1.56 6.72
CA GLY A 375 21.55 -1.48 7.29
C GLY A 375 21.21 -0.14 7.95
N ASN A 376 22.09 0.87 7.89
CA ASN A 376 21.78 2.20 8.42
C ASN A 376 20.88 2.97 7.46
N ILE A 377 20.13 3.95 7.97
CA ILE A 377 19.32 4.84 7.12
C ILE A 377 20.20 5.54 6.09
N ASP A 378 19.79 5.45 4.82
CA ASP A 378 20.46 6.07 3.70
C ASP A 378 19.69 7.32 3.27
N LEU A 379 20.17 8.48 3.73
CA LEU A 379 19.65 9.80 3.36
C LEU A 379 20.30 10.33 2.07
N THR A 380 21.12 9.54 1.39
CA THR A 380 21.81 9.98 0.18
C THR A 380 20.87 10.00 -1.02
N ARG A 381 21.40 10.50 -2.13
CA ARG A 381 20.76 10.41 -3.43
C ARG A 381 21.41 9.32 -4.25
N ASP A 382 20.61 8.58 -5.00
CA ASP A 382 21.12 7.61 -5.95
C ASP A 382 21.83 8.27 -7.15
N GLU A 383 22.35 7.45 -8.07
CA GLU A 383 23.05 7.90 -9.28
C GLU A 383 22.19 8.82 -10.17
N LYS A 384 20.85 8.73 -10.06
CA LYS A 384 19.87 9.56 -10.77
C LYS A 384 19.42 10.78 -9.94
N LYS A 385 20.13 11.11 -8.87
CA LYS A 385 19.86 12.22 -7.93
C LYS A 385 18.53 12.09 -7.16
N ARG A 386 17.98 10.88 -7.03
CA ARG A 386 16.73 10.64 -6.30
C ARG A 386 17.02 10.33 -4.85
N MET A 387 16.23 10.88 -3.94
CA MET A 387 16.39 10.61 -2.51
C MET A 387 16.07 9.13 -2.22
N VAL A 388 16.98 8.46 -1.52
CA VAL A 388 16.84 7.06 -1.12
C VAL A 388 15.94 6.92 0.12
N ALA A 389 15.82 7.95 0.96
CA ALA A 389 14.85 8.01 2.05
C ALA A 389 13.96 9.26 1.88
N VAL A 390 12.63 9.10 1.99
CA VAL A 390 11.69 10.15 1.53
C VAL A 390 10.48 10.43 2.40
N ASN A 391 10.24 9.68 3.48
CA ASN A 391 9.10 9.95 4.35
C ASN A 391 9.51 10.63 5.67
N GLU A 392 9.85 11.92 5.58
CA GLU A 392 10.22 12.73 6.74
C GLU A 392 9.08 12.81 7.76
N ASP A 393 7.84 12.94 7.32
CA ASP A 393 6.67 13.03 8.19
C ASP A 393 6.52 11.78 9.08
N MET A 394 6.60 10.59 8.48
CA MET A 394 6.60 9.34 9.22
C MET A 394 7.86 9.22 10.08
N TRP A 395 9.03 9.65 9.60
CA TRP A 395 10.28 9.61 10.37
C TRP A 395 10.13 10.35 11.69
N TYR A 396 9.71 11.63 11.66
CA TYR A 396 9.60 12.44 12.87
C TYR A 396 8.47 11.97 13.81
N ARG A 397 7.50 11.22 13.28
CA ARG A 397 6.36 10.66 14.02
C ARG A 397 6.53 9.19 14.43
N ARG A 398 7.69 8.58 14.18
CA ARG A 398 7.97 7.14 14.44
C ARG A 398 8.07 6.72 15.91
N ASN A 399 7.90 7.67 16.83
CA ASN A 399 7.79 7.40 18.26
C ASN A 399 6.38 7.73 18.79
N LEU A 400 5.46 8.14 17.91
CA LEU A 400 4.11 8.58 18.26
C LEU A 400 3.05 7.73 17.57
N TYR A 401 3.05 7.71 16.23
CA TYR A 401 1.99 7.09 15.42
C TYR A 401 2.45 5.87 14.64
N TYR A 402 3.72 5.87 14.25
CA TYR A 402 4.33 4.78 13.52
C TYR A 402 5.36 4.13 14.43
N ARG A 403 5.50 2.82 14.39
CA ARG A 403 6.51 2.04 15.12
C ARG A 403 7.13 1.03 14.17
N ASN A 404 8.20 0.38 14.62
CA ASN A 404 8.98 -0.57 13.82
C ASN A 404 9.69 0.06 12.61
N ILE A 405 9.87 1.39 12.61
CA ILE A 405 10.68 2.12 11.63
C ILE A 405 12.05 2.37 12.24
N ASP A 406 12.88 1.34 12.24
CA ASP A 406 14.26 1.38 12.71
C ASP A 406 15.17 0.56 11.78
N PRO A 407 16.50 0.81 11.79
CA PRO A 407 17.47 0.14 10.91
C PRO A 407 17.32 -1.39 10.83
N LYS A 408 17.09 -2.06 11.96
CA LYS A 408 17.03 -3.52 12.01
C LYS A 408 15.76 -4.03 11.32
N SER A 409 14.63 -3.38 11.59
CA SER A 409 13.36 -3.75 10.99
C SER A 409 13.32 -3.43 9.50
N LEU A 410 13.89 -2.30 9.08
CA LEU A 410 14.04 -1.96 7.67
C LEU A 410 14.90 -3.00 6.93
N ASP A 411 16.09 -3.37 7.45
CA ASP A 411 16.92 -4.43 6.87
C ASP A 411 16.15 -5.76 6.71
N ALA A 412 15.41 -6.17 7.74
CA ALA A 412 14.59 -7.37 7.69
C ALA A 412 13.53 -7.32 6.59
N THR A 413 12.83 -6.19 6.44
CA THR A 413 11.80 -6.03 5.39
C THR A 413 12.38 -5.96 3.98
N TYR A 414 13.54 -5.33 3.76
CA TYR A 414 14.22 -5.35 2.46
C TYR A 414 14.70 -6.75 2.07
N LYS A 415 15.26 -7.50 3.01
CA LYS A 415 15.64 -8.90 2.81
C LYS A 415 14.44 -9.80 2.52
N PHE A 416 13.36 -9.60 3.27
CA PHE A 416 12.09 -10.28 3.01
C PHE A 416 11.54 -9.96 1.62
N GLY A 417 11.46 -8.68 1.24
CA GLY A 417 11.05 -8.25 -0.09
C GLY A 417 11.92 -8.84 -1.20
N THR A 418 13.23 -8.97 -0.96
CA THR A 418 14.15 -9.66 -1.88
C THR A 418 13.76 -11.12 -2.09
N ASN A 419 13.43 -11.83 -1.02
CA ASN A 419 13.01 -13.24 -1.10
C ASN A 419 11.71 -13.39 -1.90
N VAL A 420 10.75 -12.48 -1.68
CA VAL A 420 9.50 -12.45 -2.46
C VAL A 420 9.82 -12.23 -3.94
N ILE A 421 10.61 -11.21 -4.29
CA ILE A 421 10.98 -10.91 -5.68
C ILE A 421 11.67 -12.11 -6.33
N ILE A 422 12.66 -12.71 -5.66
CA ILE A 422 13.37 -13.86 -6.19
C ILE A 422 12.42 -15.02 -6.45
N HIS A 423 11.51 -15.33 -5.52
CA HIS A 423 10.50 -16.34 -5.76
C HIS A 423 9.63 -16.01 -6.99
N LEU A 424 9.21 -14.75 -7.15
CA LEU A 424 8.43 -14.32 -8.32
C LEU A 424 9.19 -14.49 -9.64
N LEU A 425 10.51 -14.28 -9.63
CA LEU A 425 11.38 -14.45 -10.79
C LEU A 425 11.63 -15.93 -11.13
N THR A 426 11.59 -16.83 -10.14
CA THR A 426 12.01 -18.25 -10.28
C THR A 426 10.89 -19.27 -10.15
N ARG A 427 9.67 -18.90 -9.75
CA ARG A 427 8.56 -19.84 -9.49
C ARG A 427 8.19 -20.76 -10.67
N TRP A 428 8.46 -20.33 -11.90
CA TRP A 428 8.14 -21.12 -13.09
C TRP A 428 9.18 -22.20 -13.43
N GLU A 429 10.33 -22.20 -12.76
CA GLU A 429 11.49 -23.00 -13.15
C GLU A 429 11.22 -24.49 -13.19
N ASP A 430 10.69 -25.06 -12.10
CA ASP A 430 10.43 -26.49 -12.02
C ASP A 430 9.38 -26.94 -13.03
N LYS A 431 8.37 -26.10 -13.27
CA LYS A 431 7.32 -26.40 -14.25
C LYS A 431 7.83 -26.30 -15.69
N LEU A 432 8.68 -25.33 -16.00
CA LEU A 432 9.28 -25.19 -17.33
C LEU A 432 10.33 -26.27 -17.60
N ARG A 433 11.11 -26.68 -16.59
CA ARG A 433 12.10 -27.75 -16.67
C ARG A 433 11.46 -29.10 -17.00
N ASN A 434 10.28 -29.35 -16.43
CA ASN A 434 9.55 -30.61 -16.56
C ASN A 434 8.45 -30.56 -17.63
N ALA A 435 8.33 -29.46 -18.38
CA ALA A 435 7.33 -29.34 -19.44
C ALA A 435 7.68 -30.20 -20.66
N PRO A 436 6.69 -30.78 -21.35
CA PRO A 436 6.91 -31.47 -22.62
C PRO A 436 7.51 -30.51 -23.65
N GLN A 437 8.55 -30.95 -24.35
CA GLN A 437 9.11 -30.21 -25.48
C GLN A 437 8.20 -30.38 -26.70
N MET A 438 7.94 -29.31 -27.46
CA MET A 438 7.36 -29.48 -28.80
C MET A 438 8.46 -29.99 -29.72
N ASN A 439 8.21 -31.13 -30.36
CA ASN A 439 9.07 -31.66 -31.42
C ASN A 439 9.12 -30.74 -32.64
#